data_AF-A0A6A3CSW1-F1
#
_entry.id   AF-A0A6A3CSW1-F1
#
_cell.length_a   1.000
_cell.length_b   1.000
_cell.length_c   1.000
_cell.angle_alpha   90.00
_cell.angle_beta   90.00
_cell.angle_gamma   90.00
#
_symmetry.space_group_name_H-M   'P 1'
#
loop_
_entity.id
_entity.type
_entity.pdbx_description
1 polymer ?
#
loop_
_entity_poly.entity_id
_entity_poly.type
_entity_poly.pdbx_seq_one_letter_code
_entity_poly.pdbx_strand_id
1 'polypeptide(L)'
;MSKISEASLKDDNYRVKRAFQTLLIYVRNVAKSPDEEKFRKIRLGNPKFQERAGNLKGEIEFLELCGLERGEEKKFLVFPRDKVYIRLLNYAGSLLNSAMTNPFFGLLEKVKED
;
A
#
# COMPACT_ATOMS: atom_id res chain seq x y z
N MET A 1 12.33 -14.21 -29.08
CA MET A 1 12.68 -13.82 -27.70
C MET A 1 11.75 -12.76 -27.09
N SER A 2 10.67 -12.29 -27.75
CA SER A 2 9.82 -11.18 -27.24
C SER A 2 8.61 -11.58 -26.38
N LYS A 3 8.08 -12.82 -26.49
CA LYS A 3 6.84 -13.20 -25.77
C LYS A 3 7.02 -13.45 -24.26
N ILE A 4 8.24 -13.77 -23.82
CA ILE A 4 8.52 -14.10 -22.41
C ILE A 4 8.60 -12.82 -21.54
N SER A 5 9.01 -11.67 -22.10
CA SER A 5 9.12 -10.40 -21.37
C SER A 5 7.79 -9.70 -21.14
N GLU A 6 6.88 -9.72 -22.11
CA GLU A 6 5.57 -9.04 -21.98
C GLU A 6 4.65 -9.71 -20.95
N ALA A 7 4.71 -11.03 -20.83
CA ALA A 7 3.93 -11.77 -19.84
C ALA A 7 4.40 -11.48 -18.41
N SER A 8 5.72 -11.43 -18.19
CA SER A 8 6.31 -11.08 -16.89
C SER A 8 5.95 -9.65 -16.48
N LEU A 9 6.04 -8.68 -17.41
CA LEU A 9 5.71 -7.28 -17.12
C LEU A 9 4.22 -7.10 -16.77
N LYS A 10 3.32 -7.82 -17.45
CA LYS A 10 1.89 -7.81 -17.14
C LYS A 10 1.59 -8.42 -15.77
N ASP A 11 2.27 -9.50 -15.41
CA ASP A 11 2.14 -10.13 -14.09
C ASP A 11 2.62 -9.20 -12.98
N ASP A 12 3.78 -8.57 -13.15
CA ASP A 12 4.32 -7.60 -12.20
C ASP A 12 3.40 -6.39 -12.04
N ASN A 13 2.82 -5.87 -13.13
CA ASN A 13 1.85 -4.78 -13.06
C ASN A 13 0.58 -5.17 -12.30
N TYR A 14 0.10 -6.41 -12.47
CA TYR A 14 -1.02 -6.92 -11.70
C TYR A 14 -0.68 -7.02 -10.20
N ARG A 15 0.53 -7.50 -9.87
CA ARG A 15 1.03 -7.58 -8.48
C ARG A 15 1.14 -6.21 -7.83
N VAL A 16 1.73 -5.21 -8.51
CA VAL A 16 1.83 -3.84 -8.00
C VAL A 16 0.45 -3.22 -7.82
N LYS A 17 -0.47 -3.42 -8.78
CA LYS A 17 -1.86 -2.93 -8.65
C LYS A 17 -2.57 -3.54 -7.44
N ARG A 18 -2.37 -4.83 -7.19
CA ARG A 18 -2.94 -5.54 -6.04
C ARG A 18 -2.38 -5.03 -4.70
N ALA A 19 -1.10 -4.66 -4.67
CA ALA A 19 -0.48 -4.02 -3.52
C ALA A 19 -1.12 -2.66 -3.24
N PHE A 20 -1.25 -1.80 -4.26
CA PHE A 20 -1.88 -0.49 -4.13
C PHE A 20 -3.33 -0.58 -3.69
N GLN A 21 -4.10 -1.56 -4.20
CA GLN A 21 -5.46 -1.83 -3.73
C GLN A 21 -5.50 -2.19 -2.24
N THR A 22 -4.53 -2.98 -1.78
CA THR A 22 -4.43 -3.40 -0.37
C THR A 22 -4.10 -2.20 0.52
N LEU A 23 -3.14 -1.36 0.14
CA LEU A 23 -2.81 -0.10 0.83
C LEU A 23 -4.01 0.85 0.88
N LEU A 24 -4.74 0.98 -0.24
CA LEU A 24 -5.93 1.82 -0.33
C LEU A 24 -7.02 1.36 0.64
N ILE A 25 -7.21 0.06 0.81
CA ILE A 25 -8.18 -0.48 1.77
C ILE A 25 -7.81 -0.05 3.20
N TYR A 26 -6.54 -0.13 3.59
CA TYR A 26 -6.12 0.25 4.94
C TYR A 26 -6.39 1.73 5.24
N VAL A 27 -5.95 2.64 4.37
CA VAL A 27 -6.15 4.09 4.60
C VAL A 27 -7.63 4.47 4.52
N ARG A 28 -8.39 3.87 3.60
CA ARG A 28 -9.81 4.17 3.40
C ARG A 28 -10.67 3.66 4.56
N ASN A 29 -10.38 2.48 5.10
CA ASN A 29 -11.15 1.92 6.20
C ASN A 29 -11.03 2.80 7.45
N VAL A 30 -9.82 3.26 7.78
CA VAL A 30 -9.59 4.16 8.92
C VAL A 30 -10.19 5.54 8.65
N ALA A 31 -10.06 6.08 7.43
CA ALA A 31 -10.68 7.37 7.10
C ALA A 31 -12.23 7.35 7.21
N LYS A 32 -12.86 6.22 6.87
CA LYS A 32 -14.33 6.05 6.95
C LYS A 32 -14.82 5.75 8.36
N SER A 33 -14.03 5.03 9.15
CA SER A 33 -14.43 4.56 10.48
C SER A 33 -13.22 4.61 11.43
N PRO A 34 -12.81 5.81 11.87
CA PRO A 34 -11.56 6.00 12.64
C PRO A 34 -11.60 5.35 14.03
N ASP A 35 -12.79 5.14 14.58
CA ASP A 35 -12.98 4.54 15.91
C ASP A 35 -13.10 3.00 15.88
N GLU A 36 -13.16 2.40 14.68
CA GLU A 36 -13.28 0.95 14.51
C GLU A 36 -11.92 0.27 14.70
N GLU A 37 -11.75 -0.37 15.86
CA GLU A 37 -10.48 -0.94 16.34
C GLU A 37 -9.83 -1.91 15.34
N LYS A 38 -10.62 -2.73 14.65
CA LYS A 38 -10.08 -3.71 13.68
C LYS A 38 -9.41 -3.06 12.46
N PHE A 39 -9.72 -1.81 12.16
CA PHE A 39 -9.09 -1.06 11.05
C PHE A 39 -7.80 -0.37 11.47
N ARG A 40 -7.56 -0.23 12.78
CA ARG A 40 -6.44 0.51 13.33
C ARG A 40 -5.18 -0.32 13.48
N LYS A 41 -5.21 -1.62 13.17
CA LYS A 41 -4.09 -2.53 13.40
C LYS A 41 -3.87 -3.47 12.22
N ILE A 42 -2.64 -3.51 11.73
CA ILE A 42 -2.21 -4.42 10.65
C ILE A 42 -1.17 -5.38 11.24
N ARG A 43 -1.40 -6.69 11.11
CA ARG A 43 -0.43 -7.70 11.47
C ARG A 43 0.53 -7.93 10.32
N LEU A 44 1.82 -7.61 10.51
CA LEU A 44 2.83 -7.72 9.48
C LEU A 44 3.06 -9.17 9.06
N GLY A 45 2.98 -10.13 10.00
CA GLY A 45 3.04 -11.57 9.70
C GLY A 45 1.78 -12.18 9.08
N ASN A 46 0.77 -11.39 8.67
CA ASN A 46 -0.42 -11.93 8.03
C ASN A 46 -0.09 -12.41 6.60
N PRO A 47 -0.33 -13.68 6.24
CA PRO A 47 -0.01 -14.20 4.90
C PRO A 47 -0.67 -13.41 3.77
N LYS A 48 -1.90 -12.92 3.96
CA LYS A 48 -2.61 -12.11 2.96
C LYS A 48 -1.98 -10.72 2.78
N PHE A 49 -1.40 -10.16 3.84
CA PHE A 49 -0.67 -8.90 3.75
C PHE A 49 0.65 -9.12 3.01
N GLN A 50 1.41 -10.17 3.39
CA GLN A 50 2.68 -10.51 2.76
C GLN A 50 2.53 -10.84 1.26
N GLU A 51 1.53 -11.64 0.90
CA GLU A 51 1.23 -11.98 -0.50
C GLU A 51 0.93 -10.74 -1.35
N ARG A 52 0.19 -9.77 -0.81
CA ARG A 52 -0.38 -8.67 -1.59
C ARG A 52 0.46 -7.40 -1.56
N ALA A 53 1.00 -7.03 -0.41
CA ALA A 53 1.67 -5.75 -0.20
C ALA A 53 3.07 -5.91 0.38
N GLY A 54 3.31 -6.89 1.27
CA GLY A 54 4.57 -7.03 2.03
C GLY A 54 5.83 -7.38 1.22
N ASN A 55 5.72 -7.48 -0.11
CA ASN A 55 6.84 -7.67 -1.02
C ASN A 55 7.10 -6.44 -1.91
N LEU A 56 6.28 -5.39 -1.80
CA LEU A 56 6.45 -4.16 -2.56
C LEU A 56 7.36 -3.22 -1.78
N LYS A 57 8.51 -2.84 -2.34
CA LYS A 57 9.39 -1.84 -1.70
C LYS A 57 8.62 -0.54 -1.40
N GLY A 58 8.68 -0.07 -0.16
CA GLY A 58 8.08 1.20 0.26
C GLY A 58 6.66 1.10 0.82
N GLU A 59 6.09 -0.11 0.93
CA GLU A 59 4.74 -0.33 1.43
C GLU A 59 4.61 0.03 2.93
N ILE A 60 5.64 -0.28 3.72
CA ILE A 60 5.64 0.03 5.15
C ILE A 60 5.86 1.52 5.37
N GLU A 61 6.82 2.11 4.64
CA GLU A 61 7.13 3.53 4.68
C GLU A 61 5.92 4.36 4.26
N PHE A 62 5.17 3.92 3.24
CA PHE A 62 3.90 4.55 2.86
C PHE A 62 2.88 4.54 4.01
N LEU A 63 2.73 3.40 4.69
CA LEU A 63 1.81 3.27 5.82
C LEU A 63 2.26 4.16 7.00
N GLU A 64 3.56 4.22 7.27
CA GLU A 64 4.13 5.11 8.28
C GLU A 64 3.87 6.59 7.95
N LEU A 65 4.04 7.00 6.69
CA LEU A 65 3.69 8.34 6.21
C LEU A 65 2.19 8.66 6.34
N CYS A 66 1.33 7.64 6.30
CA CYS A 66 -0.11 7.80 6.55
C CYS A 66 -0.45 7.93 8.05
N GLY A 67 0.52 7.76 8.95
CA GLY A 67 0.35 7.89 10.40
C GLY A 67 0.27 6.56 11.16
N LEU A 68 0.62 5.42 10.53
CA LEU A 68 0.80 4.18 11.27
C LEU A 68 2.16 4.16 11.98
N GLU A 69 2.19 3.61 13.19
CA GLU A 69 3.42 3.42 13.95
C GLU A 69 3.69 1.94 14.13
N ARG A 70 4.97 1.56 14.20
CA ARG A 70 5.35 0.18 14.55
C ARG A 70 5.00 -0.09 16.00
N GLY A 71 4.09 -1.04 16.21
CA GLY A 71 3.73 -1.51 17.54
C GLY A 71 4.84 -2.34 18.19
N GLU A 72 4.58 -2.79 19.40
CA GLU A 72 5.49 -3.64 20.18
C GLU A 72 5.98 -4.86 19.38
N GLU A 73 7.26 -5.20 19.59
CA GLU A 73 7.98 -6.28 18.90
C GLU A 73 8.05 -6.16 17.37
N LYS A 74 7.68 -5.00 16.78
CA LYS A 74 7.65 -4.77 15.32
C LYS A 74 6.80 -5.81 14.56
N LYS A 75 5.82 -6.43 15.23
CA LYS A 75 4.90 -7.43 14.62
C LYS A 75 3.67 -6.78 14.00
N PHE A 76 3.38 -5.54 14.36
CA PHE A 76 2.19 -4.81 13.95
C PHE A 76 2.51 -3.39 13.51
N LEU A 77 1.68 -2.86 12.62
CA LEU A 77 1.50 -1.42 12.42
C LEU A 77 0.17 -1.01 13.07
N VAL A 78 0.17 0.12 13.77
CA VAL A 78 -0.98 0.59 14.55
C VAL A 78 -1.24 2.05 14.26
N PHE A 79 -2.50 2.44 14.10
CA PHE A 79 -2.93 3.84 14.09
C PHE A 79 -3.17 4.34 15.51
N PRO A 80 -2.38 5.30 16.02
CA PRO A 80 -2.58 5.89 17.35
C PRO A 80 -3.92 6.64 17.45
N ARG A 81 -4.62 6.53 18.59
CA ARG A 81 -5.97 7.12 18.80
C ARG A 81 -6.02 8.62 18.57
N ASP A 82 -4.96 9.29 18.94
CA ASP A 82 -4.73 10.72 18.89
C ASP A 82 -4.19 11.22 17.54
N LYS A 83 -3.74 10.34 16.63
CA LYS A 83 -3.02 10.72 15.40
C LYS A 83 -3.70 10.29 14.11
N VAL A 84 -5.03 10.38 14.04
CA VAL A 84 -5.78 10.08 12.81
C VAL A 84 -6.06 11.37 12.02
N TYR A 85 -5.23 11.65 11.03
CA TYR A 85 -5.41 12.80 10.14
C TYR A 85 -6.26 12.44 8.92
N ILE A 86 -7.58 12.55 9.03
CA ILE A 86 -8.54 12.14 7.97
C ILE A 86 -8.23 12.77 6.61
N ARG A 87 -7.83 14.05 6.58
CA ARG A 87 -7.45 14.73 5.32
C ARG A 87 -6.24 14.08 4.65
N LEU A 88 -5.23 13.70 5.44
CA LEU A 88 -4.05 13.00 4.95
C LEU A 88 -4.43 11.63 4.38
N LEU A 89 -5.26 10.85 5.09
CA LEU A 89 -5.71 9.54 4.63
C LEU A 89 -6.52 9.61 3.33
N ASN A 90 -7.40 10.61 3.20
CA ASN A 90 -8.17 10.84 1.98
C ASN A 90 -7.26 11.24 0.81
N TYR A 91 -6.25 12.08 1.07
CA TYR A 91 -5.26 12.47 0.07
C TYR A 91 -4.37 11.28 -0.36
N ALA A 92 -3.85 10.50 0.59
CA ALA A 92 -3.10 9.28 0.28
C ALA A 92 -3.96 8.29 -0.53
N GLY A 93 -5.23 8.13 -0.15
CA GLY A 93 -6.18 7.30 -0.89
C GLY A 93 -6.46 7.80 -2.32
N SER A 94 -6.52 9.12 -2.54
CA SER A 94 -6.68 9.68 -3.89
C SER A 94 -5.44 9.46 -4.74
N LEU A 95 -4.23 9.63 -4.20
CA LEU A 95 -2.97 9.35 -4.89
C LEU A 95 -2.87 7.89 -5.34
N LEU A 96 -3.19 6.94 -4.45
CA LEU A 96 -3.22 5.51 -4.79
C LEU A 96 -4.22 5.22 -5.92
N ASN A 97 -5.42 5.81 -5.84
CA ASN A 97 -6.45 5.63 -6.85
C ASN A 97 -6.03 6.23 -8.20
N SER A 98 -5.46 7.44 -8.20
CA SER A 98 -4.95 8.10 -9.40
C SER A 98 -3.82 7.29 -10.03
N ALA A 99 -2.90 6.75 -9.23
CA ALA A 99 -1.86 5.87 -9.76
C ALA A 99 -2.47 4.65 -10.47
N MET A 100 -3.38 3.91 -9.82
CA MET A 100 -3.97 2.69 -10.39
C MET A 100 -4.88 2.89 -11.61
N THR A 101 -5.41 4.11 -11.78
CA THR A 101 -6.26 4.51 -12.91
C THR A 101 -5.47 5.23 -14.01
N ASN A 102 -4.20 5.55 -13.74
CA ASN A 102 -3.31 6.16 -14.72
C ASN A 102 -3.05 5.16 -15.88
N PRO A 103 -3.26 5.56 -17.15
CA PRO A 103 -2.94 4.73 -18.31
C PRO A 103 -1.47 4.26 -18.36
N PHE A 104 -0.57 5.00 -17.71
CA PHE A 104 0.87 4.73 -17.63
C PHE A 104 1.29 3.93 -16.38
N PHE A 105 0.35 3.40 -15.61
CA PHE A 105 0.67 2.60 -14.42
C PHE A 105 1.52 1.38 -14.80
N GLY A 106 2.70 1.26 -14.18
CA GLY A 106 3.61 0.14 -14.44
C GLY A 106 4.32 0.19 -15.80
N LEU A 107 4.19 1.29 -16.55
CA LEU A 107 4.89 1.50 -17.82
C LEU A 107 6.22 2.26 -17.66
N LEU A 108 6.51 2.74 -16.45
CA LEU A 108 7.77 3.41 -16.14
C LEU A 108 8.82 2.35 -15.76
N GLU A 109 9.46 1.72 -16.76
CA GLU A 109 10.68 0.94 -16.51
C GLU A 109 11.95 1.75 -16.82
N LYS A 110 12.83 1.73 -15.81
CA LYS A 110 14.29 1.95 -15.82
C LYS A 110 14.79 3.27 -16.41
N VAL A 111 14.61 4.36 -15.66
CA VAL A 111 15.75 5.27 -15.52
C VAL A 111 16.74 4.49 -14.65
N LYS A 112 17.79 3.93 -15.27
CA LYS A 112 18.92 3.40 -14.52
C LYS A 112 19.45 4.56 -13.67
N GLU A 113 19.50 4.37 -12.35
CA GLU A 113 20.40 5.19 -11.53
C GLU A 113 21.82 4.78 -11.95
N ASP A 114 22.53 5.72 -12.59
CA ASP A 114 23.96 5.63 -12.88
C ASP A 114 24.79 5.72 -11.59
#